data_AF-A0A960EQE8-F1
#
_entry.id   AF-A0A960EQE8-F1
#
_cell.length_a   1.000
_cell.length_b   1.000
_cell.length_c   1.000
_cell.angle_alpha   90.00
_cell.angle_beta   90.00
_cell.angle_gamma   90.00
#
_symmetry.space_group_name_H-M   'P 1'
#
loop_
_entity.id
_entity.type
_entity.pdbx_description
1 polymer ?
#
loop_
_entity_poly.entity_id
_entity_poly.type
_entity_poly.pdbx_seq_one_letter_code
_entity_poly.pdbx_strand_id
1 'polypeptide(L)'
;MTDSEPSSFLSDLDVFLRGRRSDQPEGSYSARLVTDPAFAQRKLMEEAFEVCLELQAGEIDKAATAEEAADLVFHLLAALVGAGVAWEDVEAVLRDRHGRPARHSTYASETAEQAAVPPAPTTAASEVHP
;
A
#
# COMPACT_ATOMS: atom_id res chain seq x y z
N MET A 1 -3.55 37.09 -15.33
CA MET A 1 -3.98 36.44 -14.08
C MET A 1 -4.19 35.00 -14.44
N THR A 2 -3.25 34.13 -14.08
CA THR A 2 -3.42 32.68 -14.25
C THR A 2 -4.42 32.24 -13.19
N ASP A 3 -5.62 31.83 -13.62
CA ASP A 3 -6.52 31.09 -12.75
C ASP A 3 -5.78 29.84 -12.31
N SER A 4 -5.45 29.78 -11.02
CA SER A 4 -4.87 28.60 -10.42
C SER A 4 -6.02 27.60 -10.31
N GLU A 5 -6.01 26.56 -11.15
CA GLU A 5 -6.96 25.44 -11.02
C GLU A 5 -6.95 24.94 -9.56
N PRO A 6 -8.11 24.54 -9.01
CA PRO A 6 -8.16 24.03 -7.65
C PRO A 6 -7.31 22.76 -7.54
N SER A 7 -6.20 22.90 -6.81
CA SER A 7 -5.30 21.82 -6.42
C SER A 7 -6.03 20.79 -5.55
N SER A 8 -5.75 19.50 -5.74
CA SER A 8 -6.26 18.46 -4.84
C SER A 8 -5.52 18.52 -3.50
N PHE A 9 -6.15 18.11 -2.40
CA PHE A 9 -5.49 18.10 -1.08
C PHE A 9 -4.18 17.28 -1.08
N LEU A 10 -4.10 16.21 -1.86
CA LEU A 10 -2.89 15.40 -1.99
C LEU A 10 -1.76 16.14 -2.72
N SER A 11 -2.10 17.00 -3.69
CA SER A 11 -1.12 17.85 -4.37
C SER A 11 -0.59 18.93 -3.42
N ASP A 12 -1.47 19.55 -2.62
CA ASP A 12 -1.06 20.52 -1.58
C ASP A 12 -0.16 19.85 -0.53
N LEU A 13 -0.48 18.62 -0.14
CA LEU A 13 0.30 17.83 0.81
C LEU A 13 1.67 17.43 0.25
N ASP A 14 1.77 17.04 -1.02
CA ASP A 14 3.05 16.79 -1.70
C ASP A 14 3.93 18.05 -1.71
N VAL A 15 3.37 19.21 -2.07
CA VAL A 15 4.09 20.50 -2.04
C VAL A 15 4.62 20.81 -0.64
N PHE A 16 3.79 20.61 0.39
CA PHE A 16 4.20 20.77 1.78
C PHE A 16 5.36 19.84 2.16
N LEU A 17 5.31 18.56 1.80
CA LEU A 17 6.35 17.58 2.11
C LEU A 17 7.66 17.87 1.35
N ARG A 18 7.59 18.36 0.10
CA ARG A 18 8.76 18.86 -0.65
C ARG A 18 9.42 20.05 0.05
N GLY A 19 8.64 20.93 0.66
CA GLY A 19 9.15 22.01 1.52
C GLY A 19 9.95 21.46 2.70
N ARG A 20 9.43 20.44 3.39
CA ARG A 20 10.12 19.79 4.53
C ARG A 20 11.47 19.17 4.16
N ARG A 21 11.61 18.66 2.93
CA ARG A 21 12.89 18.17 2.41
C ARG A 21 13.97 19.26 2.39
N SER A 22 13.56 20.49 2.08
CA SER A 22 14.46 21.63 1.90
C SER A 22 14.80 22.31 3.22
N ASP A 23 13.82 22.43 4.11
CA ASP A 23 13.97 23.17 5.38
C ASP A 23 14.68 22.35 6.46
N GLN A 24 14.63 21.01 6.39
CA GLN A 24 15.20 20.05 7.38
C GLN A 24 15.10 20.50 8.85
N PRO A 25 13.91 20.90 9.35
CA PRO A 25 13.78 21.30 10.75
C PRO A 25 14.14 20.14 11.68
N GLU A 26 15.09 20.40 12.57
CA GLU A 26 15.63 19.40 13.51
C GLU A 26 14.49 18.80 14.35
N GLY A 27 14.47 17.47 14.47
CA GLY A 27 13.43 16.74 15.21
C GLY A 27 12.05 16.65 14.52
N SER A 28 11.87 17.17 13.30
CA SER A 28 10.58 17.03 12.60
C SER A 28 10.36 15.61 12.07
N TYR A 29 9.24 15.01 12.47
CA TYR A 29 8.78 13.71 11.98
C TYR A 29 8.70 13.66 10.44
N SER A 30 8.03 14.65 9.84
CA SER A 30 7.89 14.76 8.39
C SER A 30 9.23 14.92 7.66
N ALA A 31 10.17 15.66 8.24
CA ALA A 31 11.51 15.80 7.64
C ALA A 31 12.23 14.46 7.65
N ARG A 32 12.16 13.72 8.76
CA ARG A 32 12.76 12.38 8.88
C ARG A 32 12.15 11.40 7.87
N LEU A 33 10.83 11.38 7.70
CA LEU A 33 10.20 10.52 6.70
C LEU A 33 10.74 10.80 5.29
N VAL A 34 10.92 12.07 4.94
CA VAL A 34 11.39 12.43 3.60
C VAL A 34 12.89 12.16 3.42
N THR A 35 13.70 12.27 4.47
CA THR A 35 15.18 12.16 4.38
C THR A 35 15.74 10.78 4.73
N ASP A 36 14.98 9.93 5.43
CA ASP A 36 15.38 8.57 5.83
C ASP A 36 14.47 7.53 5.14
N PRO A 37 14.91 6.96 4.00
CA PRO A 37 14.12 5.98 3.24
C PRO A 37 13.80 4.72 4.04
N ALA A 38 14.70 4.29 4.93
CA ALA A 38 14.46 3.11 5.76
C ALA A 38 13.38 3.40 6.81
N PHE A 39 13.38 4.59 7.39
CA PHE A 39 12.32 5.02 8.31
C PHE A 39 10.97 5.12 7.61
N ALA A 40 10.92 5.76 6.43
CA ALA A 40 9.70 5.83 5.63
C ALA A 40 9.16 4.46 5.22
N GLN A 41 10.03 3.56 4.76
CA GLN A 41 9.63 2.21 4.40
C GLN A 41 8.99 1.46 5.58
N ARG A 42 9.60 1.53 6.78
CA ARG A 42 9.03 0.88 7.97
C ARG A 42 7.65 1.41 8.30
N LYS A 43 7.48 2.74 8.32
CA LYS A 43 6.17 3.35 8.59
C LYS A 43 5.14 2.99 7.52
N LEU A 44 5.50 3.09 6.24
CA LEU A 44 4.64 2.69 5.15
C LEU A 44 4.16 1.23 5.27
N MET A 45 5.04 0.31 5.67
CA MET A 45 4.69 -1.09 5.87
C MET A 45 3.79 -1.31 7.09
N GLU A 46 3.99 -0.53 8.16
CA GLU A 46 3.17 -0.56 9.38
C GLU A 46 1.72 -0.14 9.06
N GLU A 47 1.53 1.04 8.46
CA GLU A 47 0.18 1.53 8.13
C GLU A 47 -0.51 0.62 7.10
N ALA A 48 0.25 0.07 6.13
CA ALA A 48 -0.32 -0.87 5.17
C ALA A 48 -0.86 -2.14 5.85
N PHE A 49 -0.19 -2.59 6.91
CA PHE A 49 -0.63 -3.73 7.71
C PHE A 49 -1.86 -3.37 8.56
N GLU A 50 -1.87 -2.20 9.21
CA GLU A 50 -2.99 -1.72 10.02
C GLU A 50 -4.26 -1.53 9.17
N VAL A 51 -4.16 -0.92 7.98
CA VAL A 51 -5.27 -0.85 7.01
C VAL A 51 -5.79 -2.24 6.66
N CYS A 52 -4.91 -3.23 6.47
CA CYS A 52 -5.35 -4.60 6.18
C CYS A 52 -6.12 -5.22 7.36
N LEU A 53 -5.69 -4.96 8.59
CA LEU A 53 -6.37 -5.46 9.79
C LEU A 53 -7.77 -4.86 9.93
N GLU A 54 -7.90 -3.54 9.78
CA GLU A 54 -9.19 -2.84 9.86
C GLU A 54 -10.15 -3.31 8.76
N LEU A 55 -9.65 -3.53 7.54
CA LEU A 55 -10.46 -4.04 6.42
C LEU A 55 -10.82 -5.54 6.53
N GLN A 56 -10.10 -6.31 7.35
CA GLN A 56 -10.37 -7.73 7.60
C GLN A 56 -11.25 -7.96 8.84
N ALA A 57 -11.51 -6.92 9.63
CA ALA A 57 -12.30 -7.02 10.84
C ALA A 57 -13.72 -7.57 10.56
N GLY A 58 -14.26 -8.33 11.53
CA GLY A 58 -15.60 -8.92 11.40
C GLY A 58 -16.70 -7.86 11.28
N GLU A 59 -16.51 -6.71 11.93
CA GLU A 59 -17.27 -5.49 11.73
C GLU A 59 -16.29 -4.36 11.40
N ILE A 60 -16.55 -3.61 10.33
CA ILE A 60 -15.66 -2.55 9.86
C ILE A 60 -15.94 -1.26 10.62
N ASP A 61 -14.97 -0.82 11.42
CA ASP A 61 -14.95 0.54 11.95
C ASP A 61 -14.48 1.50 10.85
N LYS A 62 -15.43 2.29 10.33
CA LYS A 62 -15.16 3.25 9.25
C LYS A 62 -14.24 4.38 9.66
N ALA A 63 -14.25 4.79 10.92
CA ALA A 63 -13.42 5.88 11.41
C ALA A 63 -11.97 5.40 11.53
N ALA A 64 -11.75 4.27 12.20
CA ALA A 64 -10.42 3.66 12.30
C ALA A 64 -9.83 3.35 10.92
N THR A 65 -10.61 2.70 10.04
CA THR A 65 -10.17 2.42 8.65
C THR A 65 -9.74 3.70 7.90
N ALA A 66 -10.45 4.81 8.11
CA ALA A 66 -10.13 6.08 7.45
C ALA A 66 -8.86 6.73 8.02
N GLU A 67 -8.62 6.60 9.32
CA GLU A 67 -7.39 7.08 9.98
C GLU A 67 -6.17 6.31 9.46
N GLU A 68 -6.20 4.98 9.49
CA GLU A 68 -5.09 4.14 8.99
C GLU A 68 -4.84 4.35 7.49
N ALA A 69 -5.91 4.49 6.70
CA ALA A 69 -5.77 4.77 5.27
C ALA A 69 -5.17 6.17 5.02
N ALA A 70 -5.50 7.16 5.84
CA ALA A 70 -4.91 8.49 5.75
C ALA A 70 -3.41 8.45 6.08
N ASP A 71 -3.01 7.72 7.12
CA ASP A 71 -1.61 7.55 7.48
C ASP A 71 -0.85 6.77 6.42
N LEU A 72 -1.43 5.72 5.85
CA LEU A 72 -0.85 5.01 4.70
C LEU A 72 -0.55 5.96 3.53
N VAL A 73 -1.52 6.80 3.15
CA VAL A 73 -1.35 7.78 2.06
C VAL A 73 -0.30 8.83 2.40
N PHE A 74 -0.28 9.32 3.64
CA PHE A 74 0.72 10.29 4.09
C PHE A 74 2.14 9.73 4.03
N HIS A 75 2.35 8.51 4.53
CA HIS A 75 3.66 7.85 4.50
C HIS A 75 4.10 7.49 3.08
N LEU A 76 3.16 7.10 2.21
CA LEU A 76 3.42 6.90 0.78
C LEU A 76 3.89 8.20 0.13
N LEU A 77 3.20 9.31 0.33
CA LEU A 77 3.59 10.62 -0.20
C LEU A 77 4.97 11.04 0.29
N ALA A 78 5.27 10.89 1.58
CA ALA A 78 6.57 11.24 2.13
C ALA A 78 7.70 10.39 1.53
N ALA A 79 7.46 9.08 1.34
CA ALA A 79 8.41 8.18 0.68
C ALA A 79 8.65 8.56 -0.79
N LEU A 80 7.59 8.94 -1.53
CA LEU A 80 7.68 9.40 -2.92
C LEU A 80 8.51 10.69 -3.02
N VAL A 81 8.25 11.68 -2.15
CA VAL A 81 9.02 12.92 -2.10
C VAL A 81 10.50 12.65 -1.80
N GLY A 82 10.79 11.73 -0.88
CA GLY A 82 12.16 11.29 -0.57
C GLY A 82 12.85 10.62 -1.77
N ALA A 83 12.09 9.86 -2.56
CA ALA A 83 12.55 9.23 -3.80
C ALA A 83 12.61 10.19 -5.00
N GLY A 84 12.10 11.43 -4.86
CA GLY A 84 12.00 12.40 -5.96
C GLY A 84 10.93 12.06 -7.00
N VAL A 85 9.90 11.31 -6.62
CA VAL A 85 8.73 11.00 -7.45
C VAL A 85 7.60 11.95 -7.11
N ALA A 86 7.00 12.57 -8.11
CA ALA A 86 5.93 13.54 -7.92
C ALA A 86 4.57 12.85 -7.74
N TRP A 87 3.69 13.39 -6.89
CA TRP A 87 2.31 12.89 -6.79
C TRP A 87 1.59 12.92 -8.15
N GLU A 88 1.86 13.95 -8.96
CA GLU A 88 1.31 14.10 -10.30
C GLU A 88 1.69 12.92 -11.23
N ASP A 89 2.89 12.35 -11.07
CA ASP A 89 3.33 11.17 -11.83
C ASP A 89 2.52 9.93 -11.42
N VAL A 90 2.22 9.79 -10.13
CA VAL A 90 1.36 8.71 -9.62
C VAL A 90 -0.05 8.85 -10.18
N GLU A 91 -0.62 10.05 -10.16
CA GLU A 91 -1.93 10.31 -10.76
C GLU A 91 -1.95 10.03 -12.26
N ALA A 92 -0.90 10.40 -12.99
CA ALA A 92 -0.78 10.11 -14.42
C ALA A 92 -0.82 8.60 -14.69
N VAL A 93 -0.11 7.80 -13.89
CA VAL A 93 -0.15 6.34 -13.96
C VAL A 93 -1.56 5.80 -13.65
N LEU A 94 -2.25 6.35 -12.65
CA LEU A 94 -3.60 5.93 -12.30
C LEU A 94 -4.62 6.27 -13.41
N ARG A 95 -4.56 7.48 -13.98
CA ARG A 95 -5.42 7.92 -15.10
C ARG A 95 -5.23 7.03 -16.32
N ASP A 96 -3.99 6.73 -16.66
CA ASP A 96 -3.66 5.82 -17.75
C ASP A 96 -4.21 4.41 -17.50
N ARG A 97 -4.08 3.86 -16.28
CA ARG A 97 -4.65 2.54 -15.94
C ARG A 97 -6.19 2.52 -16.02
N HIS A 98 -6.85 3.59 -15.58
CA HIS A 98 -8.30 3.71 -15.63
C HIS A 98 -8.83 3.81 -17.06
N GLY A 99 -8.11 4.49 -17.96
CA GLY A 99 -8.48 4.65 -19.37
C GLY A 99 -8.25 3.41 -20.24
N ARG A 100 -7.51 2.41 -19.76
CA ARG A 100 -7.27 1.16 -20.50
C ARG A 100 -8.42 0.17 -20.27
N PRO A 101 -8.96 -0.50 -21.32
CA PRO A 101 -9.91 -1.58 -21.14
C PRO A 101 -9.30 -2.69 -20.27
N ALA A 102 -10.12 -3.28 -19.39
CA ALA A 102 -9.69 -4.32 -18.47
C ALA A 102 -8.99 -5.45 -19.23
N ARG A 103 -7.74 -5.71 -18.87
CA ARG A 103 -7.00 -6.87 -19.38
C ARG A 103 -7.67 -8.11 -18.79
N HIS A 104 -7.98 -9.09 -19.63
CA HIS A 104 -8.47 -10.38 -19.18
C HIS A 104 -7.43 -10.96 -18.20
N SER A 105 -7.75 -10.95 -16.91
CA SER A 105 -6.83 -11.35 -15.86
C SER A 105 -6.75 -12.87 -15.81
N THR A 106 -5.58 -13.43 -16.10
CA THR A 106 -5.29 -14.87 -16.00
C THR A 106 -5.15 -15.36 -14.55
N TYR A 107 -5.28 -14.50 -13.53
CA TYR A 107 -5.17 -14.88 -12.12
C TYR A 107 -6.32 -15.75 -11.58
N ALA A 108 -7.38 -15.97 -12.37
CA ALA A 108 -8.46 -16.88 -12.00
C ALA A 108 -8.10 -18.38 -12.17
N SER A 109 -6.97 -18.74 -12.80
CA SER A 109 -6.60 -20.14 -13.03
C SER A 109 -5.70 -20.76 -11.96
N GLU A 110 -5.06 -19.98 -11.08
CA GLU A 110 -4.08 -20.52 -10.11
C GLU A 110 -4.70 -20.93 -8.76
N THR A 111 -5.89 -20.44 -8.40
CA THR A 111 -6.57 -20.82 -7.15
C THR A 111 -7.29 -22.17 -7.22
N ALA A 112 -7.51 -22.72 -8.42
CA ALA A 112 -8.15 -24.02 -8.60
C ALA A 112 -7.16 -25.20 -8.44
N GLU A 113 -5.85 -24.99 -8.65
CA GLU A 113 -4.87 -26.08 -8.70
C GLU A 113 -4.29 -26.44 -7.32
N GLN A 114 -4.34 -25.54 -6.33
CA GLN A 114 -3.81 -25.78 -4.97
C GLN A 114 -4.83 -26.37 -3.97
N ALA A 115 -6.09 -26.59 -4.37
CA ALA A 115 -7.12 -27.17 -3.50
C ALA A 115 -7.15 -28.72 -3.49
N ALA A 116 -6.33 -29.39 -4.29
CA ALA A 116 -6.30 -30.85 -4.40
C ALA A 116 -5.11 -31.46 -3.61
N VAL A 117 -5.21 -31.49 -2.28
CA VAL A 117 -4.37 -32.39 -1.47
C VAL A 117 -4.96 -33.81 -1.60
N PRO A 118 -4.25 -34.81 -2.16
CA PRO A 118 -4.75 -36.18 -2.19
C PRO A 118 -4.80 -36.77 -0.76
N PRO A 119 -5.77 -37.64 -0.44
CA PRO A 119 -5.84 -38.25 0.89
C PRO A 119 -4.61 -39.12 1.17
N ALA A 120 -4.15 -39.09 2.42
CA ALA A 120 -3.00 -39.86 2.88
C ALA A 120 -3.20 -41.38 2.64
N PRO A 121 -2.12 -42.13 2.31
CA PRO A 121 -2.24 -43.55 2.06
C PRO A 121 -2.66 -44.32 3.33
N THR A 122 -3.77 -45.06 3.23
CA THR A 122 -4.19 -46.08 4.20
C THR A 122 -3.18 -47.22 4.18
N THR A 123 -2.42 -47.39 5.26
CA THR A 123 -1.67 -48.62 5.51
C THR A 123 -2.58 -49.61 6.25
N ALA A 124 -3.17 -50.56 5.53
CA ALA A 124 -3.80 -51.73 6.12
C ALA A 124 -2.84 -52.94 6.04
N ALA A 125 -2.63 -53.54 7.21
CA ALA A 125 -1.97 -54.79 7.60
C ALA A 125 -1.45 -55.77 6.52
N SER A 126 -0.27 -56.33 6.82
CA SER A 126 0.02 -57.76 6.58
C SER A 126 0.65 -58.37 7.83
N GLU A 127 -0.14 -59.18 8.53
CA GLU A 127 0.36 -60.31 9.32
C GLU A 127 1.12 -61.26 8.39
N VAL A 128 2.26 -61.82 8.82
CA VAL A 128 2.62 -63.24 8.65
C VAL A 128 3.68 -63.61 9.70
N HIS A 129 3.34 -64.59 10.54
CA HIS A 129 4.17 -65.33 11.50
C HIS A 129 5.27 -66.16 10.79
N PRO A 130 6.37 -66.51 11.46
CA PRO A 130 6.38 -67.74 12.26
C PRO A 130 6.88 -67.56 13.69
#